data_AF-X1CSF8-F1
#
_entry.id   AF-X1CSF8-F1
#
_cell.length_a   1.000
_cell.length_b   1.000
_cell.length_c   1.000
_cell.angle_alpha   90.00
_cell.angle_beta   90.00
_cell.angle_gamma   90.00
#
_symmetry.space_group_name_H-M   'P 1'
#
loop_
_entity.id
_entity.type
_entity.pdbx_description
1 polymer ?
#
loop_
_entity_poly.entity_id
_entity_poly.type
_entity_poly.pdbx_seq_one_letter_code
_entity_poly.pdbx_strand_id
1 'polypeptide(L)'
;HIHVFKRGELVDVYIEPQLYDKEGSDHFFLRVVLHNTTDQTIGLDMVVDPYWSVLFPNQYVIQNAFDQEHPMIEHQITPITLSFDEKDYMMNNYKYGELSMMKPDTYIEYYRDFTGFHKKKVKLKENQKITLSFDGQMFVTDGKKIEEFNCFKETDVNRFVMIYHPAKMHALPENGFVLDLPEEEEPNKR
;
A
#
# COMPACT_ATOMS: atom_id res chain seq x y z
N HIS A 1 9.80 -13.96 -1.38
CA HIS A 1 9.00 -13.81 -2.61
C HIS A 1 8.32 -12.47 -2.52
N ILE A 2 8.40 -11.66 -3.57
CA ILE A 2 7.66 -10.41 -3.65
C ILE A 2 6.25 -10.72 -4.19
N HIS A 3 5.21 -10.13 -3.60
CA HIS A 3 3.84 -10.31 -4.02
C HIS A 3 3.53 -9.31 -5.12
N VAL A 4 3.21 -9.79 -6.33
CA VAL A 4 2.77 -8.91 -7.42
C VAL A 4 1.33 -8.51 -7.12
N PHE A 5 1.14 -7.24 -6.81
CA PHE A 5 -0.16 -6.70 -6.44
C PHE A 5 -1.00 -6.37 -7.66
N LYS A 6 -0.44 -5.56 -8.57
CA LYS A 6 -1.02 -5.21 -9.87
C LYS A 6 0.09 -4.87 -10.85
N ARG A 7 -0.11 -5.22 -12.11
CA ARG A 7 0.72 -4.78 -13.23
C ARG A 7 -0.02 -3.66 -13.94
N GLY A 8 0.65 -2.52 -14.09
CA GLY A 8 0.09 -1.34 -14.73
C GLY A 8 0.74 -1.02 -16.07
N GLU A 9 0.22 0.00 -16.74
CA GLU A 9 0.80 0.54 -17.96
C GLU A 9 1.97 1.49 -17.69
N LEU A 10 1.95 2.22 -16.56
CA LEU A 10 3.01 3.15 -16.13
C LEU A 10 3.81 2.60 -14.96
N VAL A 11 3.15 1.92 -14.03
CA VAL A 11 3.78 1.46 -12.79
C VAL A 11 3.32 0.06 -12.41
N ASP A 12 4.27 -0.77 -11.97
CA ASP A 12 3.95 -2.03 -11.31
C ASP A 12 3.96 -1.85 -9.79
N VAL A 13 2.98 -2.48 -9.14
CA VAL A 13 2.85 -2.45 -7.69
C VAL A 13 3.19 -3.82 -7.12
N TYR A 14 4.04 -3.81 -6.11
CA TYR A 14 4.44 -4.98 -5.38
C TYR A 14 4.30 -4.77 -3.88
N ILE A 15 3.98 -5.85 -3.16
CA ILE A 15 3.95 -5.86 -1.70
C ILE A 15 4.94 -6.92 -1.22
N GLU A 16 5.74 -6.57 -0.22
CA GLU A 16 6.61 -7.55 0.40
C GLU A 16 5.85 -8.28 1.52
N PRO A 17 5.64 -9.62 1.45
CA PRO A 17 4.93 -10.40 2.45
C PRO A 17 5.81 -10.66 3.68
N GLN A 18 6.33 -9.59 4.27
CA GLN A 18 7.22 -9.59 5.44
C GLN A 18 6.85 -8.44 6.36
N LEU A 19 7.05 -8.62 7.66
CA LEU A 19 6.76 -7.58 8.65
C LEU A 19 8.00 -6.72 8.91
N TYR A 20 7.80 -5.42 8.97
CA TYR A 20 8.84 -4.45 9.34
C TYR A 20 8.57 -3.88 10.73
N ASP A 21 9.62 -3.83 11.53
CA ASP A 21 9.62 -3.37 12.92
C ASP A 21 10.30 -2.01 13.02
N LYS A 22 9.52 -1.00 13.42
CA LYS A 22 10.00 0.35 13.77
C LYS A 22 10.12 0.45 15.28
N GLU A 23 11.31 0.82 15.76
CA GLU A 23 11.55 1.07 17.19
C GLU A 23 10.58 2.14 17.72
N GLY A 24 10.03 1.91 18.91
CA GLY A 24 9.06 2.81 19.53
C GLY A 24 7.62 2.71 19.00
N SER A 25 7.37 2.05 17.86
CA SER A 25 6.01 1.82 17.35
C SER A 25 5.37 0.58 18.00
N ASP A 26 4.06 0.62 18.23
CA ASP A 26 3.27 -0.56 18.63
C ASP A 26 2.75 -1.36 17.42
N HIS A 27 3.03 -0.93 16.19
CA HIS A 27 2.51 -1.50 14.94
C HIS A 27 3.60 -2.12 14.08
N PHE A 28 3.25 -3.18 13.35
CA PHE A 28 4.09 -3.69 12.26
C PHE A 28 3.76 -2.97 10.96
N PHE A 29 4.77 -2.88 10.09
CA PHE A 29 4.66 -2.23 8.79
C PHE A 29 4.80 -3.25 7.66
N LEU A 30 4.17 -2.96 6.53
CA LEU A 30 4.38 -3.66 5.26
C LEU A 30 5.06 -2.72 4.28
N ARG A 31 6.02 -3.25 3.53
CA ARG A 31 6.69 -2.52 2.46
C ARG A 31 5.90 -2.67 1.17
N VAL A 32 5.53 -1.53 0.60
CA VAL A 32 4.96 -1.41 -0.75
C VAL A 32 6.03 -0.84 -1.66
N VAL A 33 6.17 -1.43 -2.84
CA VAL A 33 7.16 -1.05 -3.85
C VAL A 33 6.44 -0.73 -5.14
N LEU A 34 6.73 0.44 -5.68
CA LEU A 34 6.24 0.95 -6.95
C LEU A 34 7.41 0.98 -7.94
N HIS A 35 7.25 0.39 -9.12
CA HIS A 35 8.29 0.32 -10.15
C HIS A 35 7.82 1.02 -11.42
N ASN A 36 8.54 2.05 -11.87
CA ASN A 36 8.27 2.67 -13.17
C ASN A 36 8.71 1.69 -14.28
N THR A 37 7.74 1.14 -15.00
CA THR A 37 7.98 0.16 -16.07
C THR A 37 8.19 0.80 -17.45
N THR A 38 8.12 2.13 -17.53
CA THR A 38 8.22 2.89 -18.78
C THR A 38 9.63 3.40 -19.03
N ASP A 39 9.85 3.90 -20.24
CA ASP A 39 11.08 4.58 -20.67
C ASP A 39 11.06 6.10 -20.43
N GLN A 40 10.02 6.61 -19.77
CA GLN A 40 9.85 8.03 -19.45
C GLN A 40 9.68 8.25 -17.94
N THR A 41 9.90 9.49 -17.48
CA THR A 41 9.61 9.85 -16.09
C THR A 41 8.09 9.82 -15.87
N ILE A 42 7.65 9.33 -14.73
CA ILE A 42 6.26 9.40 -14.28
C ILE A 42 6.17 10.18 -12.96
N GLY A 43 5.00 10.71 -12.64
CA GLY A 43 4.70 11.39 -11.39
C GLY A 43 3.58 10.68 -10.63
N LEU A 44 3.74 10.59 -9.33
CA LEU A 44 2.79 9.98 -8.41
C LEU A 44 2.29 11.02 -7.41
N ASP A 45 0.97 11.05 -7.17
CA ASP A 45 0.38 11.95 -6.18
C ASP A 45 0.54 11.40 -4.75
N MET A 46 1.59 11.86 -4.09
CA MET A 46 1.89 11.58 -2.68
C MET A 46 2.21 12.86 -1.91
N VAL A 47 1.85 14.03 -2.46
CA VAL A 47 2.39 15.31 -1.97
C VAL A 47 1.46 15.99 -1.00
N VAL A 48 0.14 15.94 -1.26
CA VAL A 48 -0.87 16.64 -0.45
C VAL A 48 -1.23 15.83 0.78
N ASP A 49 -1.59 14.56 0.58
CA ASP A 49 -1.99 13.66 1.65
C ASP A 49 -1.54 12.22 1.35
N PRO A 50 -0.24 11.92 1.52
CA PRO A 50 0.28 10.61 1.14
C PRO A 50 -0.31 9.47 1.97
N TYR A 51 -0.90 9.75 3.13
CA TYR A 51 -1.55 8.70 3.91
C TYR A 51 -2.80 8.22 3.15
N TRP A 52 -3.71 9.11 2.78
CA TRP A 52 -4.96 8.69 2.15
C TRP A 52 -4.86 8.45 0.64
N SER A 53 -3.79 8.92 -0.01
CA SER A 53 -3.60 8.81 -1.48
C SER A 53 -2.80 7.59 -1.96
N VAL A 54 -2.58 6.58 -1.10
CA VAL A 54 -1.85 5.36 -1.47
C VAL A 54 -2.55 4.09 -1.02
N LEU A 55 -2.07 2.95 -1.52
CA LEU A 55 -2.54 1.64 -1.10
C LEU A 55 -2.09 1.35 0.34
N PHE A 56 -3.00 0.79 1.14
CA PHE A 56 -2.75 0.46 2.54
C PHE A 56 -3.38 -0.89 2.91
N PRO A 57 -2.89 -1.58 3.95
CA PRO A 57 -3.50 -2.81 4.41
C PRO A 57 -4.73 -2.48 5.27
N ASN A 58 -5.90 -3.03 4.93
CA ASN A 58 -7.19 -2.68 5.52
C ASN A 58 -7.59 -3.66 6.64
N GLN A 59 -7.70 -4.95 6.34
CA GLN A 59 -8.07 -5.98 7.31
C GLN A 59 -7.02 -7.08 7.39
N TYR A 60 -7.02 -7.80 8.51
CA TYR A 60 -6.21 -8.99 8.69
C TYR A 60 -6.98 -10.09 9.41
N VAL A 61 -6.63 -11.33 9.12
CA VAL A 61 -7.05 -12.49 9.90
C VAL A 61 -5.86 -13.42 10.14
N ILE A 62 -5.84 -14.04 11.30
CA ILE A 62 -4.90 -15.14 11.60
C ILE A 62 -5.68 -16.44 11.51
N GLN A 63 -5.24 -17.33 10.62
CA GLN A 63 -5.89 -18.62 10.35
C GLN A 63 -4.84 -19.72 10.20
N ASN A 64 -5.26 -20.99 10.15
CA ASN A 64 -4.29 -22.04 9.80
C ASN A 64 -3.84 -21.86 8.34
N ALA A 65 -2.59 -22.19 8.08
CA ALA A 65 -1.94 -22.07 6.79
C ALA A 65 -2.62 -22.94 5.71
N PHE A 66 -3.19 -24.06 6.12
CA PHE A 66 -3.82 -25.08 5.27
C PHE A 66 -5.33 -24.89 5.11
N ASP A 67 -5.95 -24.01 5.90
CA ASP A 67 -7.38 -23.73 5.76
C ASP A 67 -7.63 -22.99 4.44
N GLN A 68 -8.78 -23.28 3.83
CA GLN A 68 -9.26 -22.47 2.71
C GLN A 68 -9.36 -21.00 3.14
N GLU A 69 -9.16 -20.09 2.19
CA GLU A 69 -9.28 -18.67 2.46
C GLU A 69 -10.68 -18.36 2.99
N HIS A 70 -10.74 -17.83 4.21
CA HIS A 70 -11.99 -17.33 4.74
C HIS A 70 -12.30 -16.00 4.07
N PRO A 71 -13.56 -15.75 3.67
CA PRO A 71 -13.95 -14.47 3.15
C PRO A 71 -13.72 -13.41 4.24
N MET A 72 -12.82 -12.47 3.97
CA MET A 72 -12.73 -11.26 4.75
C MET A 72 -13.96 -10.40 4.44
N ILE A 73 -14.80 -10.19 5.44
CA ILE A 73 -15.86 -9.19 5.38
C ILE A 73 -15.23 -7.87 5.77
N GLU A 74 -15.12 -6.97 4.81
CA GLU A 74 -14.51 -5.66 5.02
C GLU A 74 -15.34 -4.56 4.36
N HIS A 75 -15.19 -3.35 4.88
CA HIS A 75 -15.64 -2.14 4.22
C HIS A 75 -14.48 -1.63 3.35
N GLN A 76 -14.69 -1.64 2.03
CA GLN A 76 -13.76 -1.06 1.08
C GLN A 76 -14.06 0.42 0.84
N ILE A 77 -13.03 1.22 0.63
CA ILE A 77 -13.18 2.60 0.17
C ILE A 77 -13.81 2.59 -1.22
N THR A 78 -14.80 3.47 -1.43
CA THR A 78 -15.32 3.71 -2.78
C THR A 78 -14.30 4.56 -3.53
N PRO A 79 -13.76 4.11 -4.69
CA PRO A 79 -12.78 4.87 -5.43
C PRO A 79 -13.36 6.21 -5.85
N ILE A 80 -12.54 7.26 -5.80
CA ILE A 80 -12.89 8.55 -6.35
C ILE A 80 -12.61 8.56 -7.85
N THR A 81 -13.47 9.20 -8.63
CA THR A 81 -13.15 9.50 -10.03
C THR A 81 -12.64 10.92 -10.08
N LEU A 82 -11.42 11.12 -10.60
CA LEU A 82 -10.87 12.46 -10.75
C LEU A 82 -11.77 13.31 -11.66
N SER A 83 -12.19 14.45 -11.14
CA SER A 83 -12.82 15.55 -11.87
C SER A 83 -11.86 16.17 -12.89
N PHE A 84 -12.38 17.09 -13.70
CA PHE A 84 -11.56 17.83 -14.66
C PHE A 84 -10.45 18.62 -13.95
N ASP A 85 -10.80 19.37 -12.90
CA ASP A 85 -9.85 20.21 -12.16
C ASP A 85 -8.76 19.38 -11.47
N GLU A 86 -9.09 18.20 -10.94
CA GLU A 86 -8.11 17.29 -10.33
C GLU A 86 -7.16 16.67 -11.37
N LYS A 87 -7.66 16.36 -12.56
CA LYS A 87 -6.81 15.91 -13.67
C LYS A 87 -5.87 17.02 -14.13
N ASP A 88 -6.38 18.24 -14.27
CA ASP A 88 -5.58 19.41 -14.63
C ASP A 88 -4.53 19.72 -13.56
N TYR A 89 -4.88 19.59 -12.27
CA TYR A 89 -3.95 19.69 -11.15
C TYR A 89 -2.82 18.65 -11.28
N MET A 90 -3.16 17.37 -11.47
CA MET A 90 -2.18 16.30 -11.68
C MET A 90 -1.22 16.59 -12.83
N MET A 91 -1.75 17.01 -13.98
CA MET A 91 -0.93 17.30 -15.16
C MET A 91 -0.03 18.53 -14.96
N ASN A 92 -0.53 19.58 -14.30
CA ASN A 92 0.26 20.77 -13.99
C ASN A 92 1.39 20.44 -13.00
N ASN A 93 1.11 19.73 -11.93
CA ASN A 93 2.12 19.36 -10.95
C ASN A 93 3.18 18.44 -11.54
N TYR A 94 2.79 17.51 -12.43
CA TYR A 94 3.77 16.72 -13.19
C TYR A 94 4.68 17.62 -14.03
N LYS A 95 4.10 18.57 -14.77
CA LYS A 95 4.84 19.50 -15.63
C LYS A 95 5.84 20.36 -14.84
N TYR A 96 5.49 20.77 -13.61
CA TYR A 96 6.37 21.55 -12.74
C TYR A 96 7.29 20.69 -11.87
N GLY A 97 7.20 19.36 -11.94
CA GLY A 97 8.02 18.44 -11.13
C GLY A 97 7.66 18.45 -9.65
N GLU A 98 6.43 18.80 -9.34
CA GLU A 98 5.92 18.93 -7.97
C GLU A 98 5.35 17.61 -7.42
N LEU A 99 5.06 16.62 -8.29
CA LEU A 99 4.69 15.26 -7.89
C LEU A 99 5.89 14.46 -7.37
N SER A 100 5.64 13.29 -6.79
CA SER A 100 6.70 12.32 -6.53
C SER A 100 7.18 11.71 -7.85
N MET A 101 8.29 12.23 -8.36
CA MET A 101 8.81 11.88 -9.69
C MET A 101 9.64 10.59 -9.68
N MET A 102 9.30 9.65 -10.56
CA MET A 102 10.01 8.38 -10.77
C MET A 102 10.65 8.37 -12.15
N LYS A 103 11.98 8.26 -12.21
CA LYS A 103 12.72 8.08 -13.46
C LYS A 103 12.43 6.70 -14.07
N PRO A 104 12.73 6.49 -15.37
CA PRO A 104 12.64 5.17 -15.99
C PRO A 104 13.37 4.10 -15.19
N ASP A 105 12.75 2.92 -15.03
CA ASP A 105 13.30 1.77 -14.33
C ASP A 105 13.76 2.06 -12.88
N THR A 106 13.11 3.02 -12.22
CA THR A 106 13.35 3.31 -10.80
C THR A 106 12.17 2.92 -9.93
N TYR A 107 12.43 2.87 -8.62
CA TYR A 107 11.49 2.44 -7.61
C TYR A 107 11.21 3.55 -6.61
N ILE A 108 9.96 3.65 -6.16
CA ILE A 108 9.59 4.27 -4.89
C ILE A 108 9.15 3.16 -3.96
N GLU A 109 9.57 3.23 -2.70
CA GLU A 109 9.11 2.34 -1.66
C GLU A 109 8.55 3.13 -0.49
N TYR A 110 7.53 2.58 0.13
CA TYR A 110 6.94 3.15 1.33
C TYR A 110 6.49 2.06 2.29
N TYR A 111 6.39 2.42 3.57
CA TYR A 111 6.05 1.51 4.65
C TYR A 111 4.72 1.97 5.26
N ARG A 112 3.70 1.11 5.21
CA ARG A 112 2.40 1.36 5.82
C ARG A 112 2.22 0.48 7.04
N ASP A 113 1.80 1.09 8.13
CA ASP A 113 1.19 0.36 9.22
C ASP A 113 -0.17 -0.20 8.77
N PHE A 114 -0.71 -1.12 9.57
CA PHE A 114 -2.10 -1.50 9.42
C PHE A 114 -2.78 -1.53 10.78
N THR A 115 -3.90 -0.82 10.82
CA THR A 115 -4.56 -0.43 12.06
C THR A 115 -5.06 -1.67 12.80
N GLY A 116 -4.90 -1.69 14.12
CA GLY A 116 -5.36 -2.80 14.97
C GLY A 116 -4.43 -4.03 15.03
N PHE A 117 -3.32 -4.07 14.28
CA PHE A 117 -2.31 -5.12 14.40
C PHE A 117 -1.17 -4.74 15.36
N HIS A 118 -1.49 -4.72 16.65
CA HIS A 118 -0.52 -4.36 17.67
C HIS A 118 0.47 -5.51 17.93
N LYS A 119 1.77 -5.22 17.93
CA LYS A 119 2.86 -6.18 18.17
C LYS A 119 2.62 -7.05 19.41
N LYS A 120 2.09 -6.46 20.48
CA LYS A 120 1.80 -7.13 21.75
C LYS A 120 0.65 -8.15 21.67
N LYS A 121 -0.30 -7.96 20.74
CA LYS A 121 -1.52 -8.77 20.61
C LYS A 121 -1.36 -9.92 19.61
N VAL A 122 -0.37 -9.84 18.73
CA VAL A 122 -0.17 -10.80 17.66
C VAL A 122 0.91 -11.80 18.06
N LYS A 123 0.52 -13.07 18.16
CA LYS A 123 1.47 -14.19 18.28
C LYS A 123 1.09 -15.26 17.27
N LEU A 124 1.83 -15.31 16.17
CA LEU A 124 1.63 -16.32 15.14
C LEU A 124 2.18 -17.66 15.65
N LYS A 125 1.35 -18.71 15.66
CA LYS A 125 1.75 -20.07 16.05
C LYS A 125 2.27 -20.84 14.83
N GLU A 126 2.92 -21.96 15.11
CA GLU A 126 3.24 -22.95 14.09
C GLU A 126 1.98 -23.36 13.30
N ASN A 127 2.10 -23.48 11.98
CA ASN A 127 1.01 -23.72 11.04
C ASN A 127 -0.04 -22.60 10.91
N GLN A 128 0.23 -21.39 11.41
CA GLN A 128 -0.63 -20.24 11.14
C GLN A 128 -0.06 -19.33 10.05
N LYS A 129 -0.96 -18.59 9.40
CA LYS A 129 -0.64 -17.47 8.52
C LYS A 129 -1.45 -16.23 8.91
N ILE A 130 -0.91 -15.08 8.59
CA ILE A 130 -1.64 -13.82 8.54
C ILE A 130 -2.07 -13.65 7.09
N THR A 131 -3.37 -13.58 6.84
CA THR A 131 -3.88 -13.07 5.57
C THR A 131 -4.20 -11.59 5.79
N LEU A 132 -3.78 -10.74 4.87
CA LEU A 132 -3.98 -9.30 4.87
C LEU A 132 -4.75 -8.92 3.62
N SER A 133 -5.79 -8.11 3.73
CA SER A 133 -6.37 -7.42 2.58
C SER A 133 -5.76 -6.04 2.44
N PHE A 134 -5.59 -5.60 1.20
CA PHE A 134 -5.22 -4.24 0.85
C PHE A 134 -6.42 -3.51 0.26
N ASP A 135 -6.44 -2.20 0.50
CA ASP A 135 -7.42 -1.26 0.02
C ASP A 135 -6.74 0.06 -0.38
N GLY A 136 -7.53 1.03 -0.83
CA GLY A 136 -7.08 2.35 -1.22
C GLY A 136 -7.06 2.56 -2.73
N GLN A 137 -6.55 3.72 -3.10
CA GLN A 137 -6.47 4.19 -4.47
C GLN A 137 -5.20 5.03 -4.65
N MET A 138 -4.61 5.01 -5.85
CA MET A 138 -3.48 5.86 -6.21
C MET A 138 -3.58 6.28 -7.68
N PHE A 139 -3.01 7.45 -7.99
CA PHE A 139 -3.00 8.03 -9.33
C PHE A 139 -1.58 8.32 -9.79
N VAL A 140 -1.25 7.88 -11.00
CA VAL A 140 0.08 8.02 -11.62
C VAL A 140 -0.08 8.67 -12.98
N THR A 141 0.81 9.57 -13.36
CA THR A 141 0.76 10.27 -14.65
C THR A 141 2.12 10.30 -15.33
N ASP A 142 2.12 10.26 -16.65
CA ASP A 142 3.29 10.55 -17.49
C ASP A 142 3.22 11.93 -18.15
N GLY A 143 2.22 12.74 -17.77
CA GLY A 143 1.90 14.05 -18.37
C GLY A 143 1.04 13.96 -19.62
N LYS A 144 0.65 12.77 -20.08
CA LYS A 144 -0.27 12.55 -21.20
C LYS A 144 -1.55 11.84 -20.76
N LYS A 145 -1.42 10.86 -19.87
CA LYS A 145 -2.53 10.10 -19.29
C LYS A 145 -2.35 9.98 -17.78
N ILE A 146 -3.47 9.77 -17.09
CA ILE A 146 -3.48 9.37 -15.69
C ILE A 146 -3.90 7.91 -15.64
N GLU A 147 -3.05 7.08 -15.06
CA GLU A 147 -3.36 5.72 -14.66
C GLU A 147 -3.87 5.73 -13.23
N GLU A 148 -4.92 4.95 -12.99
CA GLU A 148 -5.55 4.77 -11.69
C GLU A 148 -5.34 3.32 -11.23
N PHE A 149 -4.98 3.15 -9.97
CA PHE A 149 -5.06 1.86 -9.28
C PHE A 149 -6.04 2.00 -8.13
N ASN A 150 -7.01 1.11 -8.03
CA ASN A 150 -7.91 1.02 -6.89
C ASN A 150 -8.18 -0.45 -6.54
N CYS A 151 -8.54 -0.71 -5.29
CA CYS A 151 -8.78 -2.07 -4.78
C CYS A 151 -10.26 -2.49 -4.80
N PHE A 152 -11.17 -1.60 -5.21
CA PHE A 152 -12.60 -1.78 -5.02
C PHE A 152 -13.19 -2.63 -6.14
N LYS A 153 -13.53 -3.88 -5.82
CA LYS A 153 -14.12 -4.85 -6.77
C LYS A 153 -13.30 -5.06 -8.05
N GLU A 154 -12.03 -4.64 -8.05
CA GLU A 154 -11.13 -4.78 -9.17
C GLU A 154 -10.66 -6.24 -9.25
N THR A 155 -10.98 -6.92 -10.36
CA THR A 155 -10.71 -8.36 -10.51
C THR A 155 -9.26 -8.70 -10.85
N ASP A 156 -8.47 -7.71 -11.27
CA ASP A 156 -7.07 -7.88 -11.67
C ASP A 156 -6.07 -7.47 -10.56
N VAL A 157 -6.56 -7.09 -9.38
CA VAL A 157 -5.74 -6.78 -8.20
C VAL A 157 -5.64 -7.99 -7.30
N ASN A 158 -4.41 -8.44 -7.05
CA ASN A 158 -4.14 -9.46 -6.06
C ASN A 158 -4.09 -8.85 -4.65
N ARG A 159 -5.27 -8.49 -4.14
CA ARG A 159 -5.39 -7.69 -2.91
C ARG A 159 -5.08 -8.42 -1.61
N PHE A 160 -4.87 -9.74 -1.66
CA PHE A 160 -4.62 -10.56 -0.48
C PHE A 160 -3.16 -10.95 -0.36
N VAL A 161 -2.51 -10.52 0.72
CA VAL A 161 -1.11 -10.82 1.03
C VAL A 161 -1.05 -11.81 2.17
N MET A 162 -0.27 -12.88 2.02
CA MET A 162 -0.13 -13.92 3.04
C MET A 162 1.25 -13.94 3.64
N ILE A 163 1.32 -13.93 4.98
CA ILE A 163 2.55 -14.02 5.76
C ILE A 163 2.48 -15.30 6.61
N TYR A 164 3.33 -16.27 6.30
CA TYR A 164 3.33 -17.58 6.95
C TYR A 164 4.23 -17.60 8.19
N HIS A 165 3.92 -18.47 9.15
CA HIS A 165 4.82 -18.78 10.25
C HIS A 165 6.05 -19.57 9.77
N PRO A 166 7.27 -19.27 10.26
CA PRO A 166 7.60 -18.09 11.06
C PRO A 166 7.57 -16.83 10.18
N ALA A 167 6.90 -15.77 10.66
CA ALA A 167 6.88 -14.51 9.94
C ALA A 167 8.29 -13.94 9.89
N LYS A 168 8.77 -13.61 8.70
CA LYS A 168 10.04 -12.91 8.56
C LYS A 168 9.86 -11.48 9.05
N MET A 169 10.77 -11.06 9.93
CA MET A 169 10.79 -9.73 10.51
C MET A 169 12.07 -9.02 10.13
N HIS A 170 11.95 -7.76 9.71
CA HIS A 170 13.05 -6.87 9.39
C HIS A 170 12.96 -5.60 10.22
N ALA A 171 14.09 -5.01 10.58
CA ALA A 171 14.08 -3.64 11.07
C ALA A 171 13.64 -2.71 9.94
N LEU A 172 12.81 -1.73 10.26
CA LEU A 172 12.45 -0.67 9.32
C LEU A 172 13.71 0.17 9.01
N PRO A 173 14.04 0.43 7.73
CA PRO A 173 15.22 1.21 7.40
C PRO A 173 15.17 2.63 7.99
N GLU A 174 16.29 3.14 8.51
CA GLU A 174 16.35 4.47 9.15
C GLU A 174 15.79 5.61 8.28
N ASN A 175 15.96 5.51 6.96
CA ASN A 175 15.49 6.48 5.97
C ASN A 175 14.27 5.98 5.17
N GLY A 176 13.55 4.98 5.68
CA GLY A 176 12.34 4.46 5.03
C GLY A 176 11.24 5.53 5.01
N PHE A 177 10.55 5.68 3.88
CA PHE A 177 9.40 6.56 3.80
C PHE A 177 8.20 5.92 4.50
N VAL A 178 7.98 6.30 5.75
CA VAL A 178 6.92 5.75 6.60
C VAL A 178 5.68 6.61 6.53
N LEU A 179 4.55 5.98 6.28
CA LEU A 179 3.25 6.59 6.38
C LEU A 179 2.53 5.90 7.54
N ASP A 180 2.51 6.57 8.70
CA ASP A 180 1.90 6.15 9.96
C ASP A 180 0.55 6.86 10.13
N LEU A 181 -0.40 6.23 10.83
CA LEU A 181 -1.66 6.90 11.19
C LEU A 181 -1.33 8.14 12.04
N PRO A 182 -1.86 9.35 11.72
CA PRO A 182 -1.65 10.53 12.55
C PRO A 182 -2.14 10.27 13.99
N GLU A 183 -1.35 10.63 15.00
CA GLU A 183 -1.65 10.39 16.43
C GLU A 183 -3.00 11.00 16.89
N GLU A 184 -3.55 11.98 16.17
CA GLU A 184 -4.82 12.65 16.50
C GLU A 184 -6.07 11.97 15.93
N GLU A 185 -5.93 10.93 15.12
CA GLU A 185 -7.04 10.19 14.50
C GLU A 185 -7.16 8.75 15.01
N GLU A 186 -6.98 8.48 16.31
CA GLU A 186 -7.66 7.32 16.87
C GLU A 186 -9.16 7.58 16.71
N PRO A 187 -9.90 6.83 15.86
CA PRO A 187 -11.32 7.04 15.74
C PRO A 187 -11.90 6.80 17.13
N ASN A 188 -12.47 7.87 17.70
CA ASN A 188 -13.21 7.84 18.95
C ASN A 188 -13.95 6.51 19.00
N LYS A 189 -13.60 5.66 19.98
CA LYS A 189 -14.33 4.45 20.34
C LYS A 189 -15.82 4.83 20.39
N ARG A 190 -16.55 4.53 19.32
CA ARG A 190 -18.00 4.63 19.26
C ARG A 190 -18.56 3.23 19.43
#